data_AF-A0A7C1I6C1-F1
#
_entry.id   AF-A0A7C1I6C1-F1
#
_cell.length_a   1.000
_cell.length_b   1.000
_cell.length_c   1.000
_cell.angle_alpha   90.00
_cell.angle_beta   90.00
_cell.angle_gamma   90.00
#
_symmetry.space_group_name_H-M   'P 1'
#
loop_
_entity.id
_entity.type
_entity.pdbx_description
1 polymer ?
#
loop_
_entity_poly.entity_id
_entity_poly.type
_entity_poly.pdbx_seq_one_letter_code
_entity_poly.pdbx_strand_id
1 'polypeptide(L)'
;MNEDTQDSLLLMQAYQERMDAIFQQVQLIEDLMGEYQSAQNALEEIAKTGKGEDILVPIGGSVFLRASILDTERVLAGVGGGAVT
;
A
#
# COMPACT_ATOMS: atom_id res chain seq x y z
N MET A 1 -41.78 24.28 7.30
CA MET A 1 -40.61 23.72 6.62
C MET A 1 -40.98 23.67 5.15
N ASN A 2 -40.33 24.46 4.28
CA ASN A 2 -40.69 24.54 2.86
C ASN A 2 -40.05 23.36 2.10
N GLU A 3 -40.72 22.85 1.06
CA GLU A 3 -40.24 21.74 0.21
C GLU A 3 -38.82 22.01 -0.32
N ASP A 4 -38.54 23.22 -0.79
CA ASP A 4 -37.20 23.62 -1.28
C ASP A 4 -36.08 23.39 -0.24
N THR A 5 -36.39 23.53 1.05
CA THR A 5 -35.43 23.31 2.14
C THR A 5 -35.16 21.83 2.35
N GLN A 6 -36.17 20.97 2.19
CA GLN A 6 -36.01 19.52 2.30
C GLN A 6 -35.20 18.96 1.13
N ASP A 7 -35.48 19.42 -0.09
CA ASP A 7 -34.73 19.03 -1.29
C ASP A 7 -33.26 19.45 -1.21
N SER A 8 -32.99 20.66 -0.72
CA SER A 8 -31.62 21.14 -0.52
C SER A 8 -30.86 20.31 0.51
N LEU A 9 -31.52 19.91 1.61
CA LEU A 9 -30.92 19.06 2.64
C LEU A 9 -30.61 17.66 2.11
N LEU A 10 -31.52 17.07 1.35
CA LEU A 10 -31.31 15.76 0.73
C LEU A 10 -30.12 15.79 -0.25
N LEU A 11 -30.03 16.85 -1.05
CA LEU A 11 -28.91 17.04 -1.98
C LEU A 11 -27.58 17.19 -1.24
N MET A 12 -27.54 17.95 -0.14
CA MET A 12 -26.34 18.07 0.70
C MET A 12 -25.91 16.73 1.28
N GLN A 13 -26.85 15.91 1.76
CA GLN A 13 -26.56 14.57 2.27
C GLN A 13 -25.95 13.66 1.19
N ALA A 14 -26.53 13.66 -0.01
CA ALA A 14 -25.99 12.89 -1.14
C ALA A 14 -24.57 13.34 -1.54
N TYR A 15 -24.29 14.64 -1.48
CA TYR A 15 -22.92 15.14 -1.70
C TYR A 15 -21.96 14.72 -0.60
N GLN A 16 -22.39 14.72 0.66
CA GLN A 16 -21.57 14.29 1.79
C GLN A 16 -21.18 12.81 1.65
N GLU A 17 -22.14 11.93 1.35
CA GLU A 17 -21.86 10.50 1.12
C GLU A 17 -20.87 10.29 -0.02
N ARG A 18 -20.98 11.07 -1.10
CA ARG A 18 -20.04 11.02 -2.22
C ARG A 18 -18.63 11.49 -1.82
N MET A 19 -18.53 12.51 -0.96
CA MET A 19 -17.23 12.96 -0.45
C MET A 19 -16.58 11.90 0.42
N ASP A 20 -17.33 11.27 1.31
CA ASP A 20 -16.83 10.20 2.17
C ASP A 20 -16.28 9.03 1.35
N ALA A 21 -16.98 8.63 0.29
CA ALA A 21 -16.53 7.60 -0.64
C ALA A 21 -15.23 7.98 -1.40
N ILE A 22 -15.04 9.27 -1.69
CA ILE A 22 -13.80 9.77 -2.32
C ILE A 22 -12.66 9.76 -1.30
N PHE A 23 -12.88 10.20 -0.07
CA PHE A 23 -11.87 10.16 0.99
C PHE A 23 -11.39 8.73 1.27
N GLN A 24 -12.30 7.76 1.27
CA GLN A 24 -11.92 6.34 1.41
C GLN A 24 -11.02 5.87 0.26
N GLN A 25 -11.27 6.31 -0.97
CA GLN A 25 -10.42 5.97 -2.12
C GLN A 25 -9.05 6.65 -2.03
N VAL A 26 -9.00 7.90 -1.56
CA VAL A 26 -7.72 8.60 -1.34
C VAL A 26 -6.90 7.87 -0.28
N GLN A 27 -7.50 7.47 0.84
CA GLN A 27 -6.80 6.71 1.88
C GLN A 27 -6.22 5.41 1.33
N LEU A 28 -6.97 4.67 0.51
CA LEU A 28 -6.47 3.45 -0.12
C LEU A 28 -5.25 3.71 -1.01
N ILE A 29 -5.24 4.81 -1.77
CA ILE A 29 -4.11 5.19 -2.61
C ILE A 29 -2.89 5.56 -1.76
N GLU A 30 -3.09 6.32 -0.67
CA GLU A 30 -2.03 6.69 0.26
C GLU A 30 -1.39 5.46 0.92
N ASP A 31 -2.21 4.49 1.33
CA ASP A 31 -1.75 3.23 1.92
C ASP A 31 -0.88 2.44 0.90
N LEU A 32 -1.37 2.32 -0.35
CA LEU A 32 -0.61 1.67 -1.43
C LEU A 32 0.71 2.39 -1.72
N MET A 33 0.71 3.73 -1.73
CA MET A 33 1.94 4.51 -1.88
C MET A 33 2.93 4.24 -0.74
N GLY A 34 2.44 4.12 0.50
CA GLY A 34 3.25 3.75 1.66
C GLY A 34 3.88 2.36 1.53
N GLU A 35 3.14 1.38 1.02
CA GLU A 35 3.65 0.04 0.73
C GLU A 35 4.78 0.08 -0.32
N TYR A 36 4.57 0.79 -1.43
CA TYR A 36 5.61 0.94 -2.46
C TYR A 36 6.85 1.66 -1.95
N GLN A 37 6.70 2.69 -1.12
CA GLN A 37 7.84 3.38 -0.53
C GLN A 37 8.63 2.46 0.42
N SER A 38 7.94 1.65 1.23
CA SER A 38 8.61 0.64 2.07
C SER A 38 9.36 -0.39 1.23
N ALA A 39 8.77 -0.86 0.14
CA ALA A 39 9.44 -1.79 -0.77
C ALA A 39 10.69 -1.16 -1.40
N GLN A 40 10.62 0.10 -1.87
CA GLN A 40 11.78 0.83 -2.39
C GLN A 40 12.89 0.96 -1.34
N ASN A 41 12.56 1.38 -0.12
CA ASN A 41 13.52 1.49 0.97
C ASN A 41 14.20 0.13 1.27
N ALA A 42 13.42 -0.95 1.30
CA ALA A 42 13.96 -2.29 1.51
C ALA A 42 14.92 -2.71 0.37
N LEU A 43 14.60 -2.39 -0.88
CA LEU A 43 15.48 -2.65 -2.02
C LEU A 43 16.77 -1.86 -1.94
N GLU A 44 16.72 -0.59 -1.54
CA GLU A 44 17.92 0.23 -1.35
C GLU A 44 18.85 -0.33 -0.27
N GLU A 45 18.30 -0.82 0.84
CA GLU A 45 19.09 -1.46 1.91
C GLU A 45 19.66 -2.80 1.46
N ILE A 46 18.87 -3.64 0.78
CA ILE A 46 19.35 -4.92 0.22
C ILE A 46 20.45 -4.69 -0.81
N ALA A 47 20.36 -3.65 -1.65
CA ALA A 47 21.39 -3.31 -2.63
C ALA A 47 22.72 -2.88 -1.98
N LYS A 48 22.69 -2.35 -0.75
CA LYS A 48 23.89 -2.03 0.04
C LYS A 48 24.46 -3.26 0.77
N THR A 49 23.70 -4.34 0.85
CA THR A 49 24.03 -5.57 1.58
C THR A 49 24.81 -6.54 0.69
N GLY A 50 25.71 -7.32 1.27
CA GLY A 50 26.47 -8.35 0.55
C GLY A 50 25.69 -9.64 0.32
N LYS A 51 26.03 -10.36 -0.75
CA LYS A 51 25.61 -11.75 -0.94
C LYS A 51 26.10 -12.61 0.23
N GLY A 52 25.24 -13.47 0.74
CA GLY A 52 25.51 -14.37 1.86
C GLY A 52 25.30 -13.75 3.24
N GLU A 53 24.92 -12.47 3.33
CA GLU A 53 24.54 -11.86 4.61
C GLU A 53 23.22 -12.43 5.12
N ASP A 54 23.16 -12.62 6.43
CA ASP A 54 21.97 -13.07 7.15
C ASP A 54 21.04 -11.90 7.44
N ILE A 55 19.77 -12.07 7.06
CA ILE A 55 18.69 -11.12 7.30
C ILE A 55 17.58 -11.78 8.12
N LEU A 56 16.74 -10.93 8.71
CA LEU A 56 15.49 -11.34 9.35
C LEU A 56 14.32 -10.92 8.46
N VAL A 57 13.53 -11.89 8.03
CA VAL A 57 12.34 -11.68 7.22
C VAL A 57 11.11 -11.77 8.13
N PRO A 58 10.33 -10.69 8.30
CA PRO A 58 9.09 -10.76 9.07
C PRO A 58 8.07 -11.62 8.32
N ILE A 59 7.45 -12.57 9.01
CA ILE A 59 6.37 -13.42 8.45
C ILE A 59 5.01 -13.16 9.09
N GLY A 60 4.91 -12.12 9.93
CA GLY A 60 3.69 -11.68 10.63
C GLY A 60 3.65 -12.06 12.11
N GLY A 61 2.74 -11.43 12.87
CA GLY A 61 2.53 -11.75 14.30
C GLY A 61 3.75 -11.54 15.20
N SER A 62 4.65 -10.61 14.85
CA SER A 62 5.95 -10.42 15.52
C SER A 62 6.90 -11.63 15.43
N VAL A 63 6.73 -12.47 14.40
CA VAL A 63 7.59 -13.63 14.11
C VAL A 63 8.50 -13.32 12.92
N PHE A 64 9.76 -13.76 13.02
CA PHE A 64 10.82 -13.51 12.04
C PHE A 64 11.52 -14.81 11.63
N LEU A 65 11.78 -14.95 10.33
CA LEU A 65 12.57 -16.03 9.75
C LEU A 65 14.01 -15.52 9.51
N ARG A 66 15.03 -16.30 9.93
CA ARG A 66 16.40 -16.06 9.48
C ARG A 66 16.57 -16.59 8.05
N ALA A 67 17.08 -15.76 7.15
CA ALA A 67 17.40 -16.12 5.77
C ALA A 67 18.75 -15.51 5.36
N SER A 68 19.37 -16.02 4.30
CA SER A 68 20.61 -15.45 3.75
C SER A 68 20.37 -14.95 2.32
N ILE A 69 20.96 -13.81 1.96
CA ILE A 69 20.75 -13.20 0.64
C ILE A 69 21.54 -13.94 -0.45
N LEU A 70 20.85 -14.38 -1.51
CA LEU A 70 21.46 -15.15 -2.61
C LEU A 70 21.87 -14.29 -3.81
N ASP A 71 21.09 -13.25 -4.12
CA ASP A 71 21.27 -12.35 -5.26
C ASP A 71 20.71 -10.97 -4.88
N THR A 72 21.49 -9.91 -5.12
CA THR A 72 21.11 -8.51 -4.88
C THR A 72 20.97 -7.72 -6.18
N GLU A 73 21.30 -8.31 -7.33
CA GLU A 73 21.24 -7.64 -8.64
C GLU A 73 19.85 -7.75 -9.29
N ARG A 74 19.03 -8.72 -8.84
CA ARG A 74 17.75 -9.04 -9.45
C ARG A 74 16.65 -9.23 -8.42
N VAL A 75 15.47 -8.76 -8.77
CA VAL A 75 14.24 -8.95 -8.02
C VAL A 75 13.11 -9.32 -8.95
N LEU A 76 12.09 -9.96 -8.38
CA LEU A 76 10.86 -10.30 -9.09
C LEU A 76 9.80 -9.25 -8.76
N ALA A 77 9.28 -8.57 -9.77
CA ALA A 77 8.24 -7.56 -9.64
C ALA A 77 6.90 -8.11 -10.16
N GLY A 78 5.84 -7.94 -9.37
CA GLY A 78 4.48 -8.22 -9.82
C GLY A 78 4.00 -7.15 -10.79
N VAL A 79 3.50 -7.55 -11.95
CA VAL A 79 3.00 -6.62 -13.00
C VAL A 79 1.48 -6.69 -13.20
N GLY A 80 0.79 -7.46 -12.36
CA GLY A 80 -0.67 -7.63 -12.39
C GLY A 80 -1.11 -8.88 -13.15
N GLY A 81 -2.40 -9.25 -12.99
CA GLY A 81 -2.96 -10.44 -13.63
C GLY A 81 -2.32 -11.77 -13.20
N GLY A 82 -1.63 -11.79 -12.06
CA GLY A 82 -0.86 -12.94 -11.58
C GLY A 82 0.52 -13.11 -12.25
N ALA A 83 0.91 -12.19 -13.13
CA ALA A 83 2.22 -12.20 -13.77
C ALA A 83 3.30 -11.55 -12.89
N VAL A 84 4.50 -12.11 -12.96
CA VAL A 84 5.69 -11.68 -12.22
C VAL A 84 6.87 -11.70 -13.19
N THR A 85 7.69 -10.66 -13.17
CA THR A 85 8.85 -10.47 -14.07
C THR A 85 10.11 -10.15 -13.31
#